data_AF-A0A1W9PJJ4-F1
#
_entry.id   AF-A0A1W9PJJ4-F1
#
_cell.length_a   1.000
_cell.length_b   1.000
_cell.length_c   1.000
_cell.angle_alpha   90.00
_cell.angle_beta   90.00
_cell.angle_gamma   90.00
#
_symmetry.space_group_name_H-M   'P 1'
#
loop_
_entity.id
_entity.type
_entity.pdbx_description
1 polymer ?
#
loop_
_entity_poly.entity_id
_entity_poly.type
_entity_poly.pdbx_seq_one_letter_code
_entity_poly.pdbx_strand_id
1 'polypeptide(L)'
;MLASLAWKNVWRNKKRSLIMILAIALGLWGSLLAGAIWMGWGESMVNTAIDRDLSHIQIHNQKYLQNKEITNFIPDGFRVLKETISV
;
A
#
# COMPACT_ATOMS: atom_id res chain seq x y z
N MET A 1 -40.22 -20.64 10.99
CA MET A 1 -40.55 -21.62 9.92
C MET A 1 -39.98 -21.24 8.55
N LEU A 2 -40.06 -19.98 8.13
CA LEU A 2 -39.60 -19.52 6.81
C LEU A 2 -38.10 -19.72 6.53
N ALA A 3 -37.22 -19.46 7.51
CA ALA A 3 -35.76 -19.62 7.34
C ALA A 3 -35.35 -21.06 7.00
N SER A 4 -35.97 -22.05 7.65
CA SER A 4 -35.73 -23.48 7.39
C SER A 4 -36.20 -23.89 5.98
N LEU A 5 -37.33 -23.33 5.53
CA LEU A 5 -37.87 -23.59 4.19
C LEU A 5 -36.98 -22.95 3.10
N ALA A 6 -36.55 -21.71 3.32
CA ALA A 6 -35.66 -20.98 2.42
C ALA A 6 -34.31 -21.67 2.27
N TRP A 7 -33.72 -22.13 3.38
CA TRP A 7 -32.46 -22.87 3.37
C TRP A 7 -32.57 -24.13 2.50
N LYS A 8 -33.60 -24.96 2.71
CA LYS A 8 -33.85 -26.15 1.89
C LYS A 8 -34.04 -25.81 0.41
N ASN A 9 -34.68 -24.68 0.09
CA ASN A 9 -34.89 -24.24 -1.29
C ASN A 9 -33.57 -23.83 -1.98
N VAL A 10 -32.72 -23.06 -1.29
CA VAL A 10 -31.39 -22.69 -1.80
C VAL A 10 -30.54 -23.93 -2.08
N TRP A 11 -30.56 -24.93 -1.20
CA TRP A 11 -29.76 -26.15 -1.38
C TRP A 11 -30.35 -27.17 -2.35
N ARG A 12 -31.61 -26.99 -2.81
CA ARG A 12 -32.29 -27.90 -3.72
C ARG A 12 -31.54 -28.08 -5.05
N ASN A 13 -30.95 -27.00 -5.56
CA ASN A 13 -30.15 -27.01 -6.78
C ASN A 13 -28.71 -26.59 -6.49
N LYS A 14 -27.93 -27.53 -5.95
CA LYS A 14 -26.55 -27.31 -5.46
C LYS A 14 -25.65 -26.63 -6.50
N LYS A 15 -25.76 -26.98 -7.79
CA LYS A 15 -24.95 -26.39 -8.87
C LYS A 15 -25.19 -24.88 -9.02
N ARG A 16 -26.46 -24.46 -9.16
CA ARG A 16 -26.84 -23.05 -9.30
C ARG A 16 -26.42 -22.23 -8.08
N SER A 17 -26.69 -22.76 -6.90
CA SER A 17 -26.38 -22.06 -5.65
C SER A 17 -24.88 -21.92 -5.42
N LEU A 18 -24.09 -22.93 -5.77
CA LEU A 18 -22.64 -22.86 -5.70
C LEU A 18 -22.07 -21.76 -6.61
N ILE A 19 -22.56 -21.65 -7.85
CA ILE A 19 -22.13 -20.60 -8.79
C ILE A 19 -22.42 -19.21 -8.21
N MET A 20 -23.62 -18.98 -7.66
CA MET A 20 -23.97 -17.68 -7.06
C MET A 20 -23.14 -17.37 -5.81
N ILE A 21 -22.96 -18.35 -4.91
CA ILE A 21 -22.15 -18.17 -3.70
C ILE A 21 -20.70 -17.83 -4.07
N LEU A 22 -20.12 -18.52 -5.07
CA LEU A 22 -18.77 -18.24 -5.54
C LEU A 22 -18.67 -16.85 -6.18
N ALA A 23 -19.64 -16.44 -6.99
CA ALA A 23 -19.64 -15.10 -7.58
C ALA A 23 -19.65 -14.00 -6.50
N ILE A 24 -20.48 -14.17 -5.46
CA ILE A 24 -20.54 -13.24 -4.33
C ILE A 24 -19.23 -13.27 -3.53
N ALA A 25 -18.72 -14.46 -3.23
CA ALA A 25 -17.48 -14.62 -2.46
C ALA A 25 -16.29 -13.97 -3.17
N LEU A 26 -16.14 -14.21 -4.48
CA LEU A 26 -15.07 -13.62 -5.28
C LEU A 26 -15.21 -12.10 -5.40
N GLY A 27 -16.44 -11.59 -5.58
CA GLY A 27 -16.69 -10.15 -5.63
C GLY A 27 -16.35 -9.46 -4.31
N LEU A 28 -16.81 -10.01 -3.19
CA LEU A 28 -16.49 -9.51 -1.85
C LEU A 28 -15.00 -9.59 -1.57
N TRP A 29 -14.36 -10.72 -1.87
CA TRP A 29 -12.93 -10.91 -1.69
C TRP A 29 -12.11 -9.88 -2.48
N GLY A 30 -12.45 -9.67 -3.76
CA GLY A 30 -11.80 -8.66 -4.60
C GLY A 30 -11.99 -7.25 -4.04
N SER A 31 -13.20 -6.89 -3.61
CA SER A 31 -13.48 -5.56 -3.05
C SER A 31 -12.72 -5.28 -1.76
N LEU A 32 -12.64 -6.27 -0.85
CA LEU A 32 -11.91 -6.16 0.40
C LEU A 32 -10.40 -6.07 0.18
N LEU A 33 -9.88 -6.91 -0.71
CA LEU A 33 -8.45 -6.92 -1.06
C LEU A 33 -8.03 -5.59 -1.69
N ALA A 34 -8.81 -5.08 -2.64
CA ALA A 34 -8.55 -3.78 -3.26
C ALA A 34 -8.58 -2.65 -2.21
N GLY A 35 -9.56 -2.65 -1.31
CA GLY A 35 -9.65 -1.67 -0.23
C GLY A 35 -8.45 -1.71 0.73
N ALA A 36 -8.00 -2.90 1.11
CA ALA A 36 -6.81 -3.07 1.96
C ALA A 36 -5.53 -2.57 1.29
N ILE A 37 -5.33 -2.88 0.00
CA ILE A 37 -4.20 -2.35 -0.77
C ILE A 37 -4.25 -0.83 -0.84
N TRP A 38 -5.42 -0.25 -1.09
CA TRP A 38 -5.56 1.21 -1.19
C TRP A 38 -5.17 1.92 0.10
N MET A 39 -5.60 1.36 1.24
CA MET A 39 -5.29 1.90 2.56
C MET A 39 -3.79 1.82 2.86
N GLY A 40 -3.19 0.63 2.66
CA GLY A 40 -1.75 0.45 2.88
C GLY A 40 -0.88 1.29 1.95
N TRP A 41 -1.31 1.46 0.69
CA TRP A 41 -0.61 2.32 -0.26
C TRP A 41 -0.70 3.80 0.14
N GLY A 42 -1.87 4.28 0.57
CA GLY A 42 -2.03 5.64 1.07
C GLY A 42 -1.09 5.95 2.25
N GLU A 43 -1.05 5.07 3.25
CA GLU A 43 -0.15 5.22 4.39
C GLU A 43 1.33 5.17 3.99
N SER A 44 1.70 4.23 3.12
CA SER A 44 3.07 4.12 2.60
C SER A 44 3.49 5.36 1.82
N MET A 45 2.60 5.95 1.02
CA MET A 45 2.85 7.19 0.29
C MET A 45 3.14 8.36 1.24
N VAL A 46 2.32 8.50 2.30
CA VAL A 46 2.51 9.55 3.32
C VAL A 46 3.84 9.37 4.05
N ASN A 47 4.13 8.17 4.55
CA ASN A 47 5.38 7.90 5.26
C ASN A 47 6.59 8.12 4.35
N THR A 48 6.52 7.69 3.09
CA THR A 48 7.60 7.92 2.12
C THR A 48 7.81 9.41 1.86
N ALA A 49 6.75 10.20 1.73
CA ALA A 49 6.86 11.65 1.55
C ALA A 49 7.49 12.32 2.77
N ILE A 50 7.14 11.91 3.99
CA ILE A 50 7.76 12.43 5.21
C ILE A 50 9.25 12.06 5.26
N ASP A 51 9.58 10.79 5.08
CA ASP A 51 10.96 10.32 5.21
C ASP A 51 11.89 10.86 4.12
N ARG A 52 11.42 10.91 2.86
CA ARG A 52 12.22 11.36 1.72
C ARG A 52 12.19 12.87 1.48
N ASP A 53 11.04 13.52 1.63
CA ASP A 53 10.88 14.94 1.25
C ASP A 53 10.90 15.87 2.47
N LEU A 54 10.71 15.38 3.69
CA LEU A 54 10.74 16.18 4.94
C LEU A 54 11.80 15.71 5.95
N SER A 55 12.93 15.19 5.47
CA SER A 55 14.05 14.80 6.34
C SER A 55 14.58 16.03 7.12
N HIS A 56 15.03 15.82 8.36
CA HIS A 56 15.43 16.91 9.27
C HIS A 56 16.47 17.87 8.68
N ILE A 57 17.38 17.37 7.84
CA ILE A 57 18.34 18.17 7.07
C ILE A 57 18.49 17.49 5.70
N GLN A 58 18.31 18.25 4.63
CA GLN A 58 18.45 17.75 3.25
C GLN A 58 19.47 18.58 2.49
N ILE A 59 20.46 17.91 1.91
CA ILE A 59 21.49 18.54 1.10
C ILE A 59 21.32 18.03 -0.33
N HIS A 60 20.88 18.93 -1.21
CA HIS A 60 20.66 18.64 -2.63
C HIS A 60 21.59 19.49 -3.49
N ASN A 61 22.06 18.92 -4.60
CA ASN A 61 22.71 19.70 -5.64
C ASN A 61 21.70 20.67 -6.29
N GLN A 62 22.12 21.86 -6.73
CA GLN A 62 21.24 22.82 -7.43
C GLN A 62 20.51 22.22 -8.66
N LYS A 63 21.10 21.21 -9.31
CA LYS A 63 20.48 20.50 -10.45
C LYS A 63 19.57 19.33 -10.05
N TYR A 64 19.43 19.03 -8.75
CA TYR A 64 18.63 17.91 -8.26
C TYR A 64 17.15 17.98 -8.69
N LEU A 65 16.59 19.18 -8.78
CA LEU A 65 15.22 19.39 -9.26
C LEU A 65 15.02 19.03 -10.74
N GLN A 66 16.09 19.06 -11.55
CA GLN A 66 16.04 18.71 -12.98
C GLN A 66 16.18 17.19 -13.20
N ASN A 67 16.92 16.50 -12.33
CA ASN A 67 17.09 15.06 -12.40
C ASN A 67 17.24 14.44 -11.00
N LYS A 68 16.17 13.79 -10.52
CA LYS A 68 16.11 13.09 -9.22
C LYS A 68 16.70 11.68 -9.33
N GLU A 69 17.97 11.59 -9.71
CA GLU A 69 18.67 10.31 -9.80
C GLU A 69 19.12 9.83 -8.41
N ILE A 70 18.67 8.63 -8.03
CA ILE A 70 18.99 7.98 -6.74
C ILE A 70 20.48 7.60 -6.65
N THR A 71 21.17 7.52 -7.80
CA THR A 71 22.60 7.26 -7.94
C THR A 71 23.49 8.41 -7.45
N ASN A 72 22.97 9.63 -7.35
CA ASN A 72 23.73 10.79 -6.90
C ASN A 72 23.60 10.96 -5.38
N PHE A 73 24.34 10.15 -4.63
CA PHE A 73 24.49 10.29 -3.18
C PHE A 73 25.89 10.79 -2.82
N ILE A 74 26.05 11.34 -1.61
CA ILE A 74 27.36 11.74 -1.09
C ILE A 74 28.05 10.47 -0.55
N PRO A 75 29.18 10.03 -1.13
CA PRO A 75 29.95 8.91 -0.60
C PRO A 75 30.40 9.23 0.83
N ASP A 76 30.31 8.27 1.75
CA ASP A 76 30.69 8.44 3.17
C ASP A 76 29.98 9.60 3.91
N GLY A 77 28.72 9.91 3.59
CA GLY A 77 27.99 11.04 4.18
C GLY A 77 27.97 11.10 5.72
N PHE A 78 27.97 9.95 6.41
CA PHE A 78 28.07 9.89 7.87
C PHE A 78 29.41 10.40 8.42
N ARG A 79 30.52 10.18 7.70
CA ARG A 79 31.85 10.67 8.09
C ARG A 79 31.93 12.19 7.94
N VAL A 80 31.44 12.71 6.82
CA VAL A 80 31.38 14.16 6.54
C VAL A 80 30.51 14.92 7.55
N LEU A 81 29.36 14.34 7.94
CA LEU A 81 28.49 14.92 8.96
C LEU A 81 29.20 15.02 10.31
N LYS A 82 29.96 13.99 10.69
CA LYS A 82 30.67 13.93 11.97
C LYS A 82 31.81 14.96 12.04
N GLU A 83 32.53 15.17 10.93
CA GLU A 83 33.58 16.20 10.84
C GLU A 83 33.01 17.61 10.95
N THR A 84 31.88 17.90 10.30
CA THR A 84 31.23 19.23 10.32
C THR A 84 30.65 19.59 11.70
N ILE A 85 30.17 18.61 12.47
CA ILE A 85 29.63 18.84 13.83
C ILE A 85 30.75 18.97 14.88
N SER A 86 31.96 18.49 14.57
CA SER A 86 33.11 18.51 15.47
C SER A 86 34.01 19.77 15.38
N VAL A 87 33.60 20.75 14.58
CA VAL A 87 34.21 22.10 14.48
C VAL A 87 33.27 23.11 15.10
#